data_AF-A0AAE2LK24-F1
#
_entry.id   AF-A0AAE2LK24-F1
#
_cell.length_a   1.000
_cell.length_b   1.000
_cell.length_c   1.000
_cell.angle_alpha   90.00
_cell.angle_beta   90.00
_cell.angle_gamma   90.00
#
_symmetry.space_group_name_H-M   'P 1'
#
loop_
_entity.id
_entity.type
_entity.pdbx_description
1 polymer ?
#
loop_
_entity_poly.entity_id
_entity_poly.type
_entity_poly.pdbx_seq_one_letter_code
_entity_poly.pdbx_strand_id
1 'polypeptide(L)'
;MYDTNLTNIVNGLSSFGYKPSKAAQSFIDSVDAIEYAYDGRPTVPNVPVTEGEEAEALLYEFAGTLAGHEKIAEARRLLRDAHTRQALEEIRKDSDEILALINKIVTEAGDRLTAAVSLLPERLTSEDLVAAGATAVAAYADAEDAGQVLQNISLWIFSNGNSVGVGPTTERAFQLVRPDTAEQYAKIKEAQSTSASNVMEQRIGRVFLCAARVGADFSLNDNQRIAEFKASIGIV
;
A
#
# COMPACT_ATOMS: atom_id res chain seq x y z
N MET A 1 -5.64 17.84 -1.92
CA MET A 1 -4.94 17.69 -0.62
C MET A 1 -4.96 16.21 -0.32
N TYR A 2 -3.82 15.52 -0.40
CA TYR A 2 -3.79 14.07 -0.19
C TYR A 2 -4.04 13.81 1.29
N ASP A 3 -5.20 13.24 1.61
CA ASP A 3 -5.47 12.67 2.92
C ASP A 3 -4.60 11.41 3.03
N THR A 4 -3.33 11.64 3.39
CA THR A 4 -2.36 10.57 3.60
C THR A 4 -2.77 9.88 4.90
N ASN A 5 -3.46 8.75 4.77
CA ASN A 5 -3.88 7.93 5.90
C ASN A 5 -2.64 7.34 6.59
N LEU A 6 -2.14 8.05 7.60
CA LEU A 6 -0.96 7.69 8.39
C LEU A 6 -1.08 6.26 8.93
N THR A 7 -2.27 5.87 9.39
CA THR A 7 -2.57 4.53 9.89
C THR A 7 -2.29 3.46 8.84
N ASN A 8 -2.71 3.66 7.58
CA ASN A 8 -2.44 2.72 6.49
C ASN A 8 -0.94 2.60 6.17
N ILE A 9 -0.20 3.70 6.25
CA ILE A 9 1.25 3.71 6.04
C ILE A 9 1.93 2.92 7.15
N VAL A 10 1.66 3.28 8.41
CA VAL A 10 2.27 2.67 9.59
C VAL A 10 1.94 1.19 9.67
N ASN A 11 0.69 0.80 9.42
CA ASN A 11 0.27 -0.61 9.44
C ASN A 11 0.97 -1.43 8.35
N GLY A 12 1.08 -0.90 7.13
CA GLY A 12 1.79 -1.60 6.06
C GLY A 12 3.29 -1.70 6.30
N LEU A 13 3.93 -0.64 6.79
CA LEU A 13 5.34 -0.72 7.18
C LEU A 13 5.56 -1.74 8.31
N SER A 14 4.66 -1.76 9.30
CA SER A 14 4.71 -2.71 10.41
C SER A 14 4.51 -4.15 9.95
N SER A 15 3.65 -4.40 8.96
CA SER A 15 3.47 -5.75 8.39
C SER A 15 4.70 -6.22 7.59
N PHE A 16 5.52 -5.30 7.09
CA PHE A 16 6.84 -5.59 6.52
C PHE A 16 7.94 -5.75 7.59
N GLY A 17 7.63 -5.52 8.87
CA GLY A 17 8.57 -5.65 9.98
C GLY A 17 9.34 -4.39 10.34
N TYR A 18 9.02 -3.24 9.71
CA TYR A 18 9.60 -1.95 10.10
C TYR A 18 9.05 -1.50 11.46
N LYS A 19 9.91 -0.89 12.27
CA LYS A 19 9.53 -0.30 13.56
C LYS A 19 9.82 1.20 13.52
N PRO A 20 8.81 2.07 13.69
CA PRO A 20 9.04 3.50 13.72
C PRO A 20 10.07 3.90 14.78
N SER A 21 10.90 4.89 14.45
CA SER A 21 11.77 5.54 15.44
C SER A 21 10.95 6.09 16.61
N LYS A 22 11.59 6.29 17.77
CA LYS A 22 10.91 6.84 18.96
C LYS A 22 10.28 8.22 18.68
N ALA A 23 10.92 9.02 17.82
CA ALA A 23 10.40 10.32 17.39
C ALA A 23 9.14 10.16 16.54
N ALA A 24 9.19 9.30 15.51
CA ALA A 24 8.02 9.00 14.68
C ALA A 24 6.85 8.44 15.53
N GLN A 25 7.14 7.49 16.42
CA GLN A 25 6.13 6.88 17.30
C GLN A 25 5.43 7.91 18.19
N SER A 26 6.16 8.87 18.76
CA SER A 26 5.55 9.92 19.58
C SER A 26 4.53 10.76 18.83
N PHE A 27 4.76 11.03 17.54
CA PHE A 27 3.81 11.76 16.69
C PHE A 27 2.64 10.88 16.27
N ILE A 28 2.87 9.60 15.98
CA ILE A 28 1.81 8.61 15.70
C ILE A 28 0.87 8.49 16.91
N ASP A 29 1.41 8.27 18.11
CA ASP A 29 0.64 8.18 19.35
C ASP A 29 -0.16 9.46 19.62
N SER A 30 0.39 10.62 19.24
CA SER A 30 -0.31 11.91 19.35
C SER A 30 -1.48 12.02 18.38
N VAL A 31 -1.32 11.54 17.13
CA VAL A 31 -2.43 11.48 16.16
C VAL A 31 -3.55 10.58 16.69
N ASP A 32 -3.21 9.39 17.17
CA ASP A 32 -4.18 8.47 17.77
C ASP A 32 -4.89 9.12 18.97
N ALA A 33 -4.14 9.75 19.88
CA ALA A 33 -4.72 10.45 21.03
C ALA A 33 -5.66 11.60 20.61
N ILE A 34 -5.31 12.37 19.57
CA ILE A 34 -6.17 13.43 19.00
C ILE A 34 -7.43 12.81 18.38
N GLU A 35 -7.34 11.61 17.81
CA GLU A 35 -8.50 10.90 17.26
C GLU A 35 -9.46 10.39 18.34
N TYR A 36 -8.93 9.92 19.47
CA TYR A 36 -9.72 9.45 20.62
C TYR A 36 -10.18 10.56 21.57
N ALA A 37 -9.66 11.77 21.44
CA ALA A 37 -10.14 12.92 22.19
C ALA A 37 -11.62 13.17 21.85
N TYR A 38 -12.49 12.84 22.82
CA TYR A 38 -13.95 12.92 22.75
C TYR A 38 -14.41 14.26 22.15
N ASP A 39 -15.18 14.20 21.06
CA ASP A 39 -15.72 15.36 20.33
C ASP A 39 -17.02 15.91 20.95
N GLY A 40 -17.58 15.19 21.93
CA GLY A 40 -18.65 15.64 22.82
C GLY A 40 -19.79 16.35 22.13
N ARG A 41 -20.20 15.88 20.95
CA ARG A 41 -21.23 16.54 20.14
C ARG A 41 -22.37 17.01 21.05
N PRO A 42 -22.75 18.28 20.98
CA PRO A 42 -23.76 18.79 21.89
C PRO A 42 -25.05 18.01 21.61
N THR A 43 -25.54 17.32 22.63
CA THR A 43 -26.81 16.62 22.54
C THR A 43 -27.91 17.65 22.30
N VAL A 44 -28.71 17.42 21.26
CA VAL A 44 -29.89 18.25 20.99
C VAL A 44 -30.74 18.25 22.27
N PRO A 45 -31.09 19.42 22.84
CA PRO A 45 -31.97 19.48 24.00
C PRO A 45 -33.29 18.78 23.66
N ASN A 46 -33.67 17.77 24.46
CA ASN A 46 -34.88 16.97 24.20
C ASN A 46 -36.07 17.42 25.06
N VAL A 47 -36.07 18.69 25.45
CA VAL A 47 -37.11 19.29 26.31
C VAL A 47 -38.11 20.02 25.41
N PRO A 48 -39.41 19.70 25.47
CA PRO A 48 -40.42 20.43 24.71
C PRO A 48 -40.55 21.86 25.24
N VAL A 49 -40.42 22.84 24.34
CA VAL A 49 -40.59 24.27 24.65
C VAL A 49 -41.91 24.75 24.06
N THR A 50 -42.79 25.32 24.88
CA THR A 50 -44.15 25.75 24.48
C THR A 50 -44.29 27.26 24.32
N GLU A 51 -43.30 28.04 24.76
CA GLU A 51 -43.29 29.51 24.71
C GLU A 51 -42.13 30.05 23.86
N GLY A 52 -42.37 31.16 23.15
CA GLY A 52 -41.46 31.67 22.11
C GLY A 52 -40.13 32.23 22.64
N GLU A 53 -40.15 32.94 23.76
CA GLU A 53 -38.94 33.54 24.36
C GLU A 53 -37.99 32.46 24.94
N GLU A 54 -38.55 31.40 25.53
CA GLU A 54 -37.79 30.23 26.01
C GLU A 54 -37.14 29.46 24.85
N ALA A 55 -37.83 29.37 23.71
CA ALA A 55 -37.31 28.72 22.51
C ALA A 55 -36.15 29.50 21.88
N GLU A 56 -36.24 30.84 21.88
CA GLU A 56 -35.20 31.72 21.37
C GLU A 56 -33.93 31.69 22.25
N ALA A 57 -34.09 31.71 23.58
CA ALA A 57 -32.97 31.59 24.51
C ALA A 57 -32.25 30.23 24.37
N LEU A 58 -33.01 29.14 24.27
CA LEU A 58 -32.46 27.79 24.05
C LEU A 58 -31.73 27.71 22.69
N LEU A 59 -32.25 28.37 21.66
CA LEU A 59 -31.63 28.41 20.33
C LEU A 59 -30.30 29.18 20.34
N TYR A 60 -30.21 30.33 21.02
CA TYR A 60 -28.94 31.06 21.15
C TYR A 60 -27.91 30.30 21.99
N GLU A 61 -28.32 29.63 23.07
CA GLU A 61 -27.43 28.81 23.90
C GLU A 61 -26.89 27.60 23.13
N PHE A 62 -27.76 26.89 22.39
CA PHE A 62 -27.37 25.77 21.55
C PHE A 62 -26.49 26.22 20.38
N ALA A 63 -26.78 27.36 19.75
CA ALA A 63 -25.96 27.95 18.70
C ALA A 63 -24.56 28.36 19.23
N GLY A 64 -24.47 28.91 20.44
CA GLY A 64 -23.19 29.23 21.09
C GLY A 64 -22.36 27.97 21.39
N THR A 65 -23.02 26.90 21.84
CA THR A 65 -22.39 25.59 22.05
C THR A 65 -21.88 25.01 20.74
N LEU A 66 -22.71 25.02 19.68
CA LEU A 66 -22.32 24.60 18.33
C LEU A 66 -21.12 25.39 17.80
N ALA A 67 -21.12 26.72 17.94
CA ALA A 67 -20.01 27.57 17.51
C ALA A 67 -18.69 27.27 18.28
N GLY A 68 -18.77 26.85 19.54
CA GLY A 68 -17.63 26.34 20.30
C GLY A 68 -17.13 24.99 19.77
N HIS A 69 -18.04 24.07 19.43
CA HIS A 69 -17.72 22.77 18.86
C HIS A 69 -17.06 22.85 17.49
N GLU A 70 -17.53 23.74 16.60
CA GLU A 70 -16.91 23.94 15.29
C GLU A 70 -15.44 24.34 15.41
N LYS A 71 -15.10 25.23 16.36
CA LYS A 71 -13.71 25.63 16.63
C LYS A 71 -12.86 24.48 17.16
N ILE A 72 -13.43 23.61 18.01
CA ILE A 72 -12.73 22.42 18.53
C ILE A 72 -12.50 21.41 17.40
N ALA A 73 -13.50 21.18 16.54
CA ALA A 73 -13.37 20.30 15.38
C ALA A 73 -12.30 20.81 14.40
N GLU A 74 -12.26 22.12 14.15
CA GLU A 74 -11.22 22.74 13.33
C GLU A 74 -9.83 22.63 13.98
N ALA A 75 -9.71 22.95 15.27
CA ALA A 75 -8.44 22.82 16.01
C ALA A 75 -7.93 21.37 16.02
N ARG A 76 -8.83 20.39 16.21
CA ARG A 76 -8.52 18.95 16.13
C ARG A 76 -7.99 18.59 14.74
N ARG A 77 -8.67 19.04 13.68
CA ARG A 77 -8.22 18.81 12.30
C ARG A 77 -6.83 19.38 12.08
N LEU A 78 -6.58 20.63 12.47
CA LEU A 78 -5.29 21.29 12.31
C LEU A 78 -4.17 20.59 13.10
N LEU A 79 -4.44 20.20 14.36
CA LEU A 79 -3.49 19.46 15.18
C LEU A 79 -3.18 18.08 14.59
N ARG A 80 -4.22 17.33 14.21
CA ARG A 80 -4.05 16.03 13.55
C ARG A 80 -3.21 16.17 12.27
N ASP A 81 -3.55 17.12 11.40
CA ASP A 81 -2.83 17.32 10.14
C ASP A 81 -1.36 17.73 10.38
N ALA A 82 -1.09 18.53 11.42
CA ALA A 82 0.27 18.91 11.80
C ALA A 82 1.08 17.72 12.33
N HIS A 83 0.51 16.94 13.26
CA HIS A 83 1.18 15.77 13.83
C HIS A 83 1.36 14.65 12.80
N THR A 84 0.39 14.45 11.90
CA THR A 84 0.53 13.53 10.75
C THR A 84 1.71 13.94 9.87
N ARG A 85 1.86 15.23 9.57
CA ARG A 85 2.99 15.72 8.77
C ARG A 85 4.32 15.45 9.46
N GLN A 86 4.42 15.72 10.77
CA GLN A 86 5.63 15.46 11.56
C GLN A 86 5.95 13.96 11.62
N ALA A 87 4.95 13.10 11.84
CA ALA A 87 5.14 11.64 11.82
C ALA A 87 5.70 11.17 10.47
N LEU A 88 5.15 11.65 9.36
CA LEU A 88 5.64 11.32 8.02
C LEU A 88 7.04 11.87 7.74
N GLU A 89 7.35 13.07 8.22
CA GLU A 89 8.70 13.64 8.12
C GLU A 89 9.73 12.80 8.87
N GLU A 90 9.40 12.32 10.08
CA GLU A 90 10.28 11.40 10.81
C GLU A 90 10.41 10.05 10.11
N ILE A 91 9.31 9.45 9.63
CA ILE A 91 9.35 8.19 8.86
C ILE A 91 10.21 8.34 7.59
N ARG A 92 10.17 9.49 6.93
CA ARG A 92 11.00 9.76 5.73
C ARG A 92 12.48 9.80 6.03
N LYS A 93 12.91 10.12 7.25
CA LYS A 93 14.33 10.06 7.60
C LYS A 93 14.86 8.63 7.54
N ASP A 94 13.97 7.66 7.73
CA ASP A 94 14.26 6.23 7.70
C ASP A 94 13.97 5.62 6.29
N SER A 95 13.82 6.45 5.25
CA SER A 95 13.46 5.99 3.89
C SER A 95 14.42 4.92 3.37
N ASP A 96 15.74 5.10 3.51
CA ASP A 96 16.71 4.14 3.00
C ASP A 96 16.58 2.77 3.68
N GLU A 97 16.33 2.74 4.99
CA GLU A 97 16.10 1.50 5.74
C GLU A 97 14.79 0.83 5.30
N ILE A 98 13.71 1.60 5.19
CA ILE A 98 12.41 1.12 4.72
C ILE A 98 12.52 0.53 3.32
N LEU A 99 13.20 1.22 2.40
CA LEU A 99 13.37 0.76 1.02
C LEU A 99 14.25 -0.49 0.96
N ALA A 100 15.30 -0.58 1.77
CA ALA A 100 16.14 -1.78 1.87
C ALA A 100 15.35 -2.99 2.40
N LEU A 101 14.52 -2.77 3.43
CA LEU A 101 13.65 -3.81 4.00
C LEU A 101 12.63 -4.30 2.96
N ILE A 102 11.90 -3.39 2.31
CA ILE A 102 10.92 -3.75 1.28
C ILE A 102 11.63 -4.47 0.14
N ASN A 103 12.77 -3.98 -0.34
CA ASN A 103 13.54 -4.63 -1.39
C ASN A 103 13.94 -6.06 -1.01
N LYS A 104 14.40 -6.27 0.23
CA LYS A 104 14.72 -7.62 0.72
C LYS A 104 13.51 -8.56 0.63
N ILE A 105 12.34 -8.12 1.08
CA ILE A 105 11.10 -8.92 1.03
C ILE A 105 10.71 -9.21 -0.43
N VAL A 106 10.84 -8.21 -1.31
CA VAL A 106 10.55 -8.35 -2.75
C VAL A 106 11.48 -9.39 -3.38
N THR A 107 12.78 -9.32 -3.13
CA THR A 107 13.75 -10.28 -3.66
C THR A 107 13.52 -11.69 -3.10
N GLU A 108 13.30 -11.85 -1.79
CA GLU A 108 12.99 -13.15 -1.18
C GLU A 108 11.69 -13.78 -1.73
N ALA A 109 10.64 -12.97 -1.89
CA ALA A 109 9.38 -13.43 -2.49
C ALA A 109 9.54 -13.75 -3.98
N GLY A 110 10.32 -12.94 -4.70
CA GLY A 110 10.64 -13.17 -6.10
C GLY A 110 11.42 -14.46 -6.34
N ASP A 111 12.43 -14.75 -5.51
CA ASP A 111 13.22 -15.98 -5.56
C ASP A 111 12.32 -17.21 -5.31
N ARG A 112 11.46 -17.13 -4.27
CA ARG A 112 10.46 -18.18 -3.98
C ARG A 112 9.51 -18.39 -5.15
N LEU A 113 9.01 -17.31 -5.74
CA LEU A 113 8.10 -17.37 -6.88
C LEU A 113 8.78 -18.00 -8.10
N THR A 114 9.99 -17.57 -8.44
CA THR A 114 10.76 -18.10 -9.57
C THR A 114 11.06 -19.59 -9.39
N ALA A 115 11.48 -20.00 -8.19
CA ALA A 115 11.71 -21.41 -7.87
C ALA A 115 10.43 -22.24 -8.00
N ALA A 116 9.31 -21.76 -7.46
CA ALA A 116 8.02 -22.43 -7.55
C ALA A 116 7.52 -22.55 -9.00
N VAL A 117 7.57 -21.44 -9.76
CA VAL A 117 7.13 -21.37 -11.16
C VAL A 117 7.92 -22.31 -12.07
N SER A 118 9.20 -22.58 -11.77
CA SER A 118 10.01 -23.53 -12.52
C SER A 118 9.49 -24.98 -12.46
N LEU A 119 8.66 -25.30 -11.46
CA LEU A 119 8.04 -26.62 -11.26
C LEU A 119 6.60 -26.68 -11.78
N LEU A 120 6.05 -25.56 -12.27
CA LEU A 120 4.68 -25.49 -12.74
C LEU A 120 4.59 -25.89 -14.23
N PRO A 121 3.47 -26.50 -14.64
CA PRO A 121 3.19 -26.69 -16.05
C PRO A 121 3.08 -25.34 -16.78
N GLU A 122 3.39 -25.34 -18.08
CA GLU A 122 3.26 -24.15 -18.93
C GLU A 122 1.81 -23.64 -18.96
N ARG A 123 0.84 -24.56 -18.98
CA ARG A 123 -0.59 -24.26 -18.85
C ARG A 123 -1.01 -24.47 -17.40
N LEU A 124 -1.49 -23.41 -16.76
CA LEU A 124 -2.00 -23.46 -15.40
C LEU A 124 -3.50 -23.72 -15.39
N THR A 125 -3.86 -24.99 -15.57
CA THR A 125 -5.22 -25.49 -15.34
C THR A 125 -5.21 -26.50 -14.20
N SER A 126 -6.37 -26.74 -13.59
CA SER A 126 -6.51 -27.76 -12.55
C SER A 126 -6.11 -29.15 -13.08
N GLU A 127 -6.49 -29.47 -14.31
CA GLU A 127 -6.15 -30.73 -14.97
C GLU A 127 -4.65 -30.88 -15.19
N ASP A 128 -3.99 -29.84 -15.71
CA ASP A 128 -2.55 -29.84 -15.98
C ASP A 128 -1.73 -29.94 -14.69
N LEU A 129 -2.16 -29.26 -13.62
CA LEU A 129 -1.52 -29.34 -12.30
C LEU A 129 -1.65 -30.72 -11.67
N VAL A 130 -2.84 -31.32 -11.73
CA VAL A 130 -3.05 -32.70 -11.22
C VAL A 130 -2.23 -33.69 -12.03
N ALA A 131 -2.16 -33.52 -13.35
CA ALA A 131 -1.34 -34.37 -14.23
C ALA A 131 0.17 -34.22 -13.95
N ALA A 132 0.64 -33.02 -13.62
CA ALA A 132 2.03 -32.76 -13.24
C ALA A 132 2.41 -33.32 -11.85
N GLY A 133 1.42 -33.71 -11.05
CA GLY A 133 1.60 -34.44 -9.79
C GLY A 133 1.76 -33.56 -8.55
N ALA A 134 1.95 -34.21 -7.39
CA ALA A 134 1.92 -33.56 -6.08
C ALA A 134 2.95 -32.42 -5.93
N THR A 135 4.13 -32.54 -6.55
CA THR A 135 5.16 -31.51 -6.53
C THR A 135 4.68 -30.22 -7.19
N ALA A 136 3.99 -30.31 -8.34
CA ALA A 136 3.46 -29.14 -9.03
C ALA A 136 2.32 -28.47 -8.25
N VAL A 137 1.49 -29.26 -7.55
CA VAL A 137 0.44 -28.74 -6.68
C VAL A 137 1.03 -27.97 -5.49
N ALA A 138 2.08 -28.51 -4.85
CA ALA A 138 2.79 -27.81 -3.78
C ALA A 138 3.46 -26.53 -4.28
N ALA A 139 4.14 -26.61 -5.43
CA ALA A 139 4.74 -25.43 -6.06
C ALA A 139 3.70 -24.37 -6.43
N TYR A 140 2.48 -24.76 -6.82
CA TYR A 140 1.42 -23.80 -7.09
C TYR A 140 1.02 -23.03 -5.82
N ALA A 141 0.91 -23.71 -4.68
CA ALA A 141 0.63 -23.07 -3.41
C ALA A 141 1.76 -22.09 -3.00
N ASP A 142 3.02 -22.48 -3.18
CA ASP A 142 4.17 -21.61 -2.92
C ASP A 142 4.21 -20.38 -3.85
N ALA A 143 3.85 -20.57 -5.13
CA ALA A 143 3.74 -19.48 -6.10
C ALA A 143 2.57 -18.53 -5.77
N GLU A 144 1.43 -19.06 -5.32
CA GLU A 144 0.27 -18.26 -4.88
C GLU A 144 0.64 -17.41 -3.66
N ASP A 145 1.28 -17.99 -2.65
CA ASP A 145 1.74 -17.27 -1.45
C ASP A 145 2.75 -16.15 -1.81
N ALA A 146 3.81 -16.49 -2.55
CA ALA A 146 4.82 -15.51 -2.96
C ALA A 146 4.24 -14.40 -3.86
N GLY A 147 3.35 -14.77 -4.79
CA GLY A 147 2.62 -13.84 -5.64
C GLY A 147 1.76 -12.88 -4.83
N GLN A 148 1.07 -13.35 -3.79
CA GLN A 148 0.25 -12.51 -2.92
C GLN A 148 1.11 -11.50 -2.13
N VAL A 149 2.30 -11.91 -1.65
CA VAL A 149 3.25 -11.00 -1.00
C VAL A 149 3.64 -9.87 -1.95
N LEU A 150 4.04 -10.19 -3.19
CA LEU A 150 4.42 -9.20 -4.19
C LEU A 150 3.25 -8.28 -4.56
N GLN A 151 2.03 -8.81 -4.68
CA GLN A 151 0.83 -8.01 -4.94
C GLN A 151 0.54 -7.02 -3.81
N ASN A 152 0.65 -7.47 -2.56
CA ASN A 152 0.43 -6.63 -1.38
C ASN A 152 1.44 -5.49 -1.32
N ILE A 153 2.72 -5.78 -1.58
CA ILE A 153 3.79 -4.76 -1.64
C ILE A 153 3.53 -3.79 -2.79
N SER A 154 3.22 -4.29 -3.99
CA SER A 154 2.92 -3.43 -5.15
C SER A 154 1.74 -2.50 -4.89
N LEU A 155 0.66 -3.02 -4.30
CA LEU A 155 -0.50 -2.22 -3.94
C LEU A 155 -0.15 -1.17 -2.88
N TRP A 156 0.59 -1.57 -1.84
CA TRP A 156 1.00 -0.65 -0.79
C TRP A 156 1.90 0.47 -1.34
N ILE A 157 2.89 0.15 -2.18
CA ILE A 157 3.76 1.15 -2.84
C ILE A 157 2.92 2.05 -3.75
N PHE A 158 1.98 1.50 -4.51
CA PHE A 158 1.11 2.30 -5.36
C PHE A 158 0.31 3.34 -4.55
N SER A 159 -0.20 2.95 -3.38
CA SER A 159 -0.97 3.85 -2.51
C SER A 159 -0.10 4.81 -1.69
N ASN A 160 1.12 4.41 -1.30
CA ASN A 160 1.89 5.08 -0.25
C ASN A 160 3.33 5.42 -0.62
N GLY A 161 3.83 5.01 -1.79
CA GLY A 161 5.24 5.12 -2.19
C GLY A 161 5.77 6.56 -2.19
N ASN A 162 4.91 7.55 -2.46
CA ASN A 162 5.26 8.97 -2.36
C ASN A 162 5.63 9.40 -0.94
N SER A 163 5.02 8.77 0.06
CA SER A 163 5.26 9.10 1.46
C SER A 163 6.62 8.62 1.94
N VAL A 164 7.19 7.60 1.29
CA VAL A 164 8.45 6.93 1.65
C VAL A 164 9.54 7.03 0.56
N GLY A 165 9.40 7.95 -0.39
CA GLY A 165 10.47 8.27 -1.35
C GLY A 165 10.55 7.40 -2.62
N VAL A 166 9.66 6.44 -2.84
CA VAL A 166 9.62 5.64 -4.10
C VAL A 166 9.14 6.48 -5.28
N GLY A 167 8.25 7.44 -5.01
CA GLY A 167 7.61 8.28 -6.03
C GLY A 167 6.51 7.57 -6.83
N PRO A 168 5.73 8.33 -7.62
CA PRO A 168 4.63 7.77 -8.39
C PRO A 168 5.19 7.18 -9.69
N THR A 169 4.74 6.00 -10.10
CA THR A 169 5.10 5.46 -11.42
C THR A 169 3.86 5.08 -12.21
N THR A 170 3.92 5.31 -13.52
CA THR A 170 2.93 4.81 -14.48
C THR A 170 3.20 3.36 -14.88
N GLU A 171 4.43 2.90 -14.65
CA GLU A 171 4.94 1.59 -15.05
C GLU A 171 4.88 0.60 -13.88
N ARG A 172 3.67 0.39 -13.33
CA ARG A 172 3.44 -0.37 -12.08
C ARG A 172 4.08 -1.76 -12.04
N ALA A 173 4.04 -2.50 -13.15
CA ALA A 173 4.66 -3.83 -13.24
C ALA A 173 6.16 -3.80 -12.91
N PHE A 174 6.82 -2.71 -13.31
CA PHE A 174 8.27 -2.56 -13.20
C PHE A 174 8.73 -1.97 -11.87
N GLN A 175 7.81 -1.66 -10.95
CA GLN A 175 8.16 -1.29 -9.57
C GLN A 175 8.86 -2.44 -8.83
N LEU A 176 8.46 -3.67 -9.13
CA LEU A 176 8.94 -4.87 -8.42
C LEU A 176 9.66 -5.87 -9.33
N VAL A 177 9.74 -5.59 -10.63
CA VAL A 177 10.31 -6.49 -11.63
C VAL A 177 11.34 -5.72 -12.45
N ARG A 178 12.49 -6.34 -12.67
CA ARG A 178 13.61 -5.79 -13.43
C ARG A 178 13.94 -6.74 -14.59
N PRO A 179 13.46 -6.44 -15.81
CA PRO A 179 13.86 -7.19 -16.99
C PRO A 179 15.28 -6.82 -17.41
N ASP A 180 16.07 -7.82 -17.79
CA ASP A 180 17.43 -7.67 -18.31
C ASP A 180 17.50 -7.64 -19.84
N THR A 181 16.38 -7.93 -20.51
CA THR A 181 16.29 -7.88 -21.98
C THR A 181 15.03 -7.18 -22.46
N ALA A 182 15.08 -6.63 -23.67
CA ALA A 182 13.92 -6.02 -24.32
C ALA A 182 12.78 -7.02 -24.52
N GLU A 183 13.09 -8.30 -24.72
CA GLU A 183 12.10 -9.37 -24.87
C GLU A 183 11.35 -9.62 -23.54
N GLN A 184 12.07 -9.71 -22.42
CA GLN A 184 11.46 -9.83 -21.09
C GLN A 184 10.56 -8.62 -20.81
N TYR A 185 11.05 -7.41 -21.06
CA TYR A 185 10.26 -6.19 -20.88
C TYR A 185 8.97 -6.21 -21.70
N ALA A 186 9.05 -6.60 -22.98
CA ALA A 186 7.88 -6.68 -23.86
C ALA A 186 6.84 -7.68 -23.35
N LYS A 187 7.27 -8.88 -22.94
CA LYS A 187 6.38 -9.92 -22.38
C LYS A 187 5.71 -9.48 -21.08
N ILE A 188 6.46 -8.84 -20.18
CA ILE A 188 5.92 -8.32 -18.90
C ILE A 188 4.92 -7.19 -19.16
N LYS A 189 5.22 -6.28 -20.09
CA LYS A 189 4.33 -5.19 -20.47
C LYS A 189 3.02 -5.70 -21.09
N GLU A 190 3.10 -6.71 -21.95
CA GLU A 190 1.92 -7.39 -22.51
C GLU A 190 1.09 -8.07 -21.40
N ALA A 191 1.76 -8.72 -20.44
CA ALA A 191 1.10 -9.31 -19.29
C ALA A 191 0.38 -8.27 -18.41
N GLN A 192 0.91 -7.05 -18.30
CA GLN A 192 0.26 -5.95 -17.60
C GLN A 192 -1.01 -5.46 -18.33
N SER A 193 -1.02 -5.46 -19.67
CA SER A 193 -2.15 -4.98 -20.47
C SER A 193 -3.25 -6.03 -20.69
N THR A 194 -3.04 -7.28 -20.27
CA THR A 194 -3.93 -8.39 -20.57
C THR A 194 -4.47 -9.03 -19.30
N SER A 195 -5.78 -9.25 -19.21
CA SER A 195 -6.40 -9.92 -18.05
C SER A 195 -5.93 -11.37 -17.92
N ALA A 196 -5.73 -11.88 -16.70
CA ALA A 196 -5.41 -13.29 -16.46
C ALA A 196 -6.36 -14.22 -17.23
N SER A 197 -5.81 -15.30 -17.82
CA SER A 197 -6.61 -16.21 -18.63
C SER A 197 -7.52 -17.10 -17.77
N ASN A 198 -7.14 -17.29 -16.50
CA ASN A 198 -7.86 -18.10 -15.53
C ASN A 198 -7.60 -17.61 -14.08
N VAL A 199 -8.34 -18.18 -13.14
CA VAL A 199 -8.30 -17.81 -11.71
C VAL A 199 -6.95 -18.17 -11.05
N MET A 200 -6.27 -19.22 -11.50
CA MET A 200 -4.99 -19.66 -10.93
C MET A 200 -3.88 -18.66 -11.25
N GLU A 201 -3.83 -18.20 -12.51
CA GLU A 201 -2.94 -17.10 -12.91
C GLU A 201 -3.28 -15.79 -12.19
N GLN A 202 -4.57 -15.53 -11.96
CA GLN A 202 -5.01 -14.34 -11.24
C GLN A 202 -4.53 -14.33 -9.79
N ARG A 203 -4.58 -15.48 -9.11
CA ARG A 203 -4.15 -15.63 -7.71
C ARG A 203 -2.66 -15.38 -7.53
N ILE A 204 -1.82 -15.95 -8.39
CA ILE A 204 -0.36 -15.67 -8.39
C ILE A 204 -0.11 -14.20 -8.79
N GLY A 205 -0.89 -13.70 -9.75
CA GLY A 205 -0.72 -12.39 -10.37
C GLY A 205 0.01 -12.54 -11.70
N ARG A 206 -0.72 -12.27 -12.80
CA ARG A 206 -0.25 -12.52 -14.18
C ARG A 206 1.11 -11.89 -14.49
N VAL A 207 1.35 -10.66 -14.03
CA VAL A 207 2.61 -9.93 -14.25
C VAL A 207 3.78 -10.66 -13.57
N PHE A 208 3.62 -11.05 -12.31
CA PHE A 208 4.67 -11.72 -11.55
C PHE A 208 4.92 -13.15 -12.04
N LEU A 209 3.84 -13.87 -12.41
CA LEU A 209 3.96 -15.17 -13.07
C LEU A 209 4.73 -15.05 -14.40
N CYS A 210 4.42 -14.04 -15.21
CA CYS A 210 5.12 -13.79 -16.47
C CYS A 210 6.59 -13.47 -16.23
N ALA A 211 6.88 -12.56 -15.29
CA ALA A 211 8.25 -12.19 -14.90
C ALA A 211 9.08 -13.41 -14.48
N ALA A 212 8.53 -14.26 -13.61
CA ALA A 212 9.17 -15.50 -13.17
C ALA A 212 9.42 -16.47 -14.34
N ARG A 213 8.44 -16.65 -15.24
CA ARG A 213 8.58 -17.54 -16.41
C ARG A 213 9.65 -17.07 -17.40
N VAL A 214 9.83 -15.76 -17.56
CA VAL A 214 10.84 -15.21 -18.46
C VAL A 214 12.19 -15.03 -17.78
N GLY A 215 12.31 -15.37 -16.49
CA GLY A 215 13.53 -15.24 -15.70
C GLY A 215 13.93 -13.78 -15.48
N ALA A 216 12.97 -12.89 -15.26
CA ALA A 216 13.26 -11.51 -14.85
C ALA A 216 13.45 -11.43 -13.33
N ASP A 217 14.41 -10.61 -12.90
CA ASP A 217 14.72 -10.43 -11.49
C ASP A 217 13.63 -9.62 -10.77
N PHE A 218 13.49 -9.86 -9.46
CA PHE A 218 12.58 -9.12 -8.59
C PHE A 218 13.37 -8.19 -7.68
N SER A 219 13.09 -6.89 -7.80
CA SER A 219 13.72 -5.83 -7.01
C SER A 219 12.84 -4.60 -6.97
N LEU A 220 12.99 -3.80 -5.92
CA LEU A 220 12.31 -2.52 -5.76
C LEU A 220 12.98 -1.44 -6.63
N ASN A 221 12.23 -0.95 -7.60
CA ASN A 221 12.67 0.09 -8.52
C ASN A 221 11.89 1.39 -8.30
N ASP A 222 12.62 2.49 -8.15
CA ASP A 222 12.08 3.83 -8.32
C ASP A 222 12.06 4.23 -9.80
N ASN A 223 11.51 5.41 -10.11
CA ASN A 223 11.45 5.89 -11.49
C ASN A 223 12.81 6.06 -12.17
N GLN A 224 13.85 6.39 -11.38
CA GLN A 224 15.19 6.56 -11.92
C GLN A 224 15.75 5.20 -12.34
N ARG A 225 15.67 4.18 -11.48
CA ARG A 225 16.06 2.81 -11.79
C ARG A 225 15.27 2.23 -12.96
N ILE A 226 13.98 2.56 -13.06
CA ILE A 226 13.15 2.18 -14.21
C ILE A 226 13.70 2.79 -15.50
N ALA A 227 14.00 4.09 -15.51
CA ALA A 227 14.58 4.74 -16.67
C ALA A 227 15.98 4.17 -17.02
N GLU A 228 16.80 3.90 -16.00
CA GLU A 228 18.15 3.34 -16.17
C GLU A 228 18.12 1.94 -16.80
N PHE A 229 17.29 1.02 -16.29
CA PHE A 229 17.24 -0.32 -16.88
C PHE A 229 16.63 -0.26 -18.28
N LYS A 230 15.61 0.59 -18.52
CA LYS A 230 15.02 0.78 -19.87
C LYS A 230 16.08 1.22 -20.86
N ALA A 231 16.89 2.22 -20.50
CA ALA A 231 18.02 2.67 -21.31
C ALA A 231 19.02 1.53 -21.55
N SER A 232 19.33 0.72 -20.53
CA SER A 232 20.27 -0.39 -20.65
C SER A 232 19.80 -1.50 -21.62
N ILE A 233 18.48 -1.70 -21.74
CA ILE A 233 17.88 -2.68 -22.65
C ILE A 233 17.40 -2.07 -23.97
N GLY A 234 17.75 -0.81 -24.25
CA GLY A 234 17.45 -0.14 -25.52
C GLY A 234 16.01 0.33 -25.69
N ILE A 235 15.28 0.57 -24.59
CA ILE A 235 13.92 1.09 -24.58
C ILE A 235 13.94 2.56 -24.16
N VAL A 236 13.39 3.42 -25.02
CA VAL A 236 13.27 4.88 -24.80
C VAL A 236 11.86 5.20 -24.30
#